data_AF-A0A381YL02-F1
#
_entry.id   AF-A0A381YL02-F1
#
_cell.length_a   1.000
_cell.length_b   1.000
_cell.length_c   1.000
_cell.angle_alpha   90.00
_cell.angle_beta   90.00
_cell.angle_gamma   90.00
#
_symmetry.space_group_name_H-M   'P 1'
#
loop_
_entity.id
_entity.type
_entity.pdbx_description
1 polymer ?
#
loop_
_entity_poly.entity_id
_entity_poly.type
_entity_poly.pdbx_seq_one_letter_code
_entity_poly.pdbx_strand_id
1 'polypeptide(L)'
;PGLIMMTILQNAFANSASSIGQAKSQGNIVDVLMAPLSDFELTIGYVGGSVARGLICGLITSIGFLFFISLEVYSFLALIFYAIMGSLMMGSLGTIVGIWADKWDQQQGITNFIVLPMTFLSGTFYSISRLPEFWQNFTIFNPFFYNIDGFRFAFIGKSDSSLIVGSITLIIINFILILLCYLMFRSGYKLKS
;
A
#
# COMPACT_ATOMS: atom_id res chain seq x y z
N PRO A 1 -2.82 -4.10 -16.19
CA PRO A 1 -2.55 -2.95 -15.27
C PRO A 1 -3.06 -3.15 -13.84
N GLY A 2 -4.36 -3.40 -13.63
CA GLY A 2 -4.94 -3.56 -12.29
C GLY A 2 -4.33 -4.70 -11.47
N LEU A 3 -4.10 -5.87 -12.08
CA LEU A 3 -3.45 -7.00 -11.40
C LEU A 3 -2.01 -6.70 -10.95
N ILE A 4 -1.23 -5.99 -11.77
CA ILE A 4 0.13 -5.56 -11.40
C ILE A 4 0.06 -4.67 -10.15
N MET A 5 -0.89 -3.75 -10.12
CA MET A 5 -1.10 -2.86 -8.98
C MET A 5 -1.51 -3.64 -7.73
N MET A 6 -2.44 -4.59 -7.86
CA MET A 6 -2.84 -5.47 -6.76
C MET A 6 -1.64 -6.23 -6.18
N THR A 7 -0.74 -6.73 -7.02
CA THR A 7 0.50 -7.38 -6.56
C THR A 7 1.41 -6.42 -5.79
N ILE A 8 1.59 -5.19 -6.28
CA ILE A 8 2.39 -4.15 -5.60
C ILE A 8 1.81 -3.88 -4.21
N LEU A 9 0.50 -3.59 -4.15
CA LEU A 9 -0.19 -3.22 -2.92
C LEU A 9 -0.16 -4.35 -1.88
N GLN A 10 -0.47 -5.58 -2.29
CA GLN A 10 -0.48 -6.73 -1.38
C GLN A 10 0.92 -7.04 -0.85
N ASN A 11 1.95 -7.00 -1.70
CA ASN A 11 3.32 -7.27 -1.25
C ASN A 11 3.86 -6.17 -0.36
N ALA A 12 3.54 -4.90 -0.64
CA ALA A 12 3.93 -3.79 0.24
C ALA A 12 3.30 -3.92 1.63
N PHE A 13 1.99 -4.20 1.70
CA PHE A 13 1.29 -4.40 2.98
C PHE A 13 1.82 -5.61 3.74
N ALA A 14 1.89 -6.77 3.06
CA ALA A 14 2.35 -8.01 3.65
C ALA A 14 3.78 -7.90 4.18
N ASN A 15 4.66 -7.14 3.51
CA ASN A 15 6.02 -6.93 3.96
C ASN A 15 6.09 -6.23 5.33
N SER A 16 5.55 -5.01 5.43
CA SER A 16 5.59 -4.23 6.67
C SER A 16 4.91 -4.98 7.81
N ALA A 17 3.71 -5.50 7.56
CA ALA A 17 2.92 -6.15 8.59
C ALA A 17 3.64 -7.42 9.08
N SER A 18 4.14 -8.27 8.17
CA SER A 18 4.83 -9.50 8.56
C SER A 18 6.18 -9.22 9.21
N SER A 19 6.96 -8.25 8.76
CA SER A 19 8.25 -7.92 9.37
C SER A 19 8.09 -7.50 10.84
N ILE A 20 7.11 -6.67 11.16
CA ILE A 20 6.84 -6.26 12.55
C ILE A 20 6.20 -7.40 13.34
N GLY A 21 5.24 -8.12 12.76
CA GLY A 21 4.62 -9.30 13.40
C GLY A 21 5.64 -10.39 13.75
N GLN A 22 6.62 -10.64 12.88
CA GLN A 22 7.72 -11.58 13.12
C GLN A 22 8.64 -11.08 14.23
N ALA A 23 9.02 -9.80 14.21
CA ALA A 23 9.85 -9.21 15.25
C ALA A 23 9.17 -9.26 16.62
N LYS A 24 7.85 -9.01 16.71
CA LYS A 24 7.07 -9.17 17.95
C LYS A 24 6.99 -10.63 18.39
N SER A 25 6.67 -11.55 17.48
CA SER A 25 6.52 -12.98 17.80
C SER A 25 7.83 -13.65 18.23
N GLN A 26 8.98 -13.15 17.77
CA GLN A 26 10.31 -13.66 18.12
C GLN A 26 10.93 -12.93 19.32
N GLY A 27 10.30 -11.86 19.83
CA GLY A 27 10.84 -11.02 20.90
C GLY A 27 11.97 -10.06 20.49
N ASN A 28 12.49 -10.17 19.26
CA ASN A 28 13.57 -9.33 18.72
C ASN A 28 13.14 -7.86 18.46
N ILE A 29 11.85 -7.53 18.59
CA ILE A 29 11.38 -6.15 18.47
C ILE A 29 12.04 -5.23 19.52
N VAL A 30 12.39 -5.77 20.68
CA VAL A 30 13.06 -5.03 21.76
C VAL A 30 14.48 -4.63 21.35
N ASP A 31 15.21 -5.51 20.68
CA ASP A 31 16.57 -5.21 20.20
C ASP A 31 16.56 -4.13 19.11
N VAL A 32 15.53 -4.11 18.26
CA VAL A 32 15.32 -3.04 17.27
C VAL A 32 15.04 -1.70 17.93
N LEU A 33 14.35 -1.69 19.08
CA LEU A 33 14.04 -0.48 19.85
C LEU A 33 15.20 -0.04 20.77
N MET A 34 16.10 -0.96 21.14
CA MET A 34 17.30 -0.67 21.92
C MET A 34 18.46 -0.14 21.06
N ALA A 35 18.41 -0.39 19.75
CA ALA A 35 19.33 0.26 18.82
C ALA A 35 19.18 1.79 18.92
N PRO A 36 20.28 2.57 18.85
CA PRO A 36 20.25 4.03 18.92
C PRO A 36 19.74 4.64 17.60
N LEU A 37 18.61 4.14 17.09
CA LEU A 37 17.94 4.62 15.90
C LEU A 37 16.87 5.64 16.31
N SER A 38 16.77 6.71 15.55
CA SER A 38 15.66 7.66 15.68
C SER A 38 14.35 6.99 15.27
N ASP A 39 13.23 7.36 15.92
CA ASP A 39 11.88 6.90 15.55
C ASP A 39 11.57 7.13 14.05
N PHE A 40 12.17 8.18 13.49
CA PHE A 40 12.06 8.53 12.07
C PHE A 40 12.82 7.53 11.17
N GLU A 41 14.00 7.09 11.58
CA GLU A 41 14.80 6.10 10.85
C GLU A 41 14.12 4.74 10.85
N LEU A 42 13.50 4.34 11.97
CA LEU A 42 12.68 3.13 12.04
C LEU A 42 11.48 3.21 11.08
N THR A 43 10.77 4.34 11.08
CA THR A 43 9.62 4.55 10.19
C THR A 43 10.04 4.44 8.72
N ILE A 44 11.10 5.14 8.31
CA ILE A 44 11.63 5.08 6.95
C ILE A 44 12.15 3.68 6.60
N GLY A 45 12.79 2.99 7.54
CA GLY A 45 13.31 1.64 7.32
C GLY A 45 12.20 0.63 6.99
N TYR A 46 11.14 0.57 7.82
CA TYR A 46 10.04 -0.36 7.60
C TYR A 46 9.18 0.01 6.38
N VAL A 47 8.80 1.29 6.26
CA VAL A 47 7.99 1.76 5.14
C VAL A 47 8.80 1.69 3.83
N GLY A 48 10.05 2.15 3.84
CA GLY A 48 10.94 2.13 2.69
C GLY A 48 11.28 0.72 2.22
N GLY A 49 11.54 -0.23 3.14
CA GLY A 49 11.72 -1.64 2.79
C GLY A 49 10.47 -2.25 2.12
N SER A 50 9.29 -1.76 2.50
CA SER A 50 8.02 -2.23 1.94
C SER A 50 7.73 -1.60 0.57
N VAL A 51 8.13 -0.35 0.37
CA VAL A 51 8.16 0.28 -0.96
C VAL A 51 9.08 -0.50 -1.89
N ALA A 52 10.30 -0.79 -1.45
CA ALA A 52 11.26 -1.54 -2.26
C ALA A 52 10.71 -2.92 -2.67
N ARG A 53 10.17 -3.69 -1.73
CA ARG A 53 9.58 -5.00 -2.04
C ARG A 53 8.34 -4.90 -2.94
N GLY A 54 7.45 -3.95 -2.68
CA GLY A 54 6.27 -3.68 -3.51
C GLY A 54 6.65 -3.39 -4.96
N LEU A 55 7.62 -2.50 -5.17
CA LEU A 55 8.13 -2.15 -6.50
C LEU A 55 8.82 -3.32 -7.19
N ILE A 56 9.68 -4.08 -6.49
CA ILE A 56 10.36 -5.25 -7.05
C ILE A 56 9.33 -6.30 -7.50
N CYS A 57 8.35 -6.63 -6.65
CA CYS A 57 7.28 -7.55 -7.01
C CYS A 57 6.44 -7.03 -8.20
N GLY A 58 6.16 -5.73 -8.25
CA GLY A 58 5.48 -5.08 -9.37
C GLY A 58 6.25 -5.18 -10.68
N LEU A 59 7.56 -4.94 -10.65
CA LEU A 59 8.45 -5.06 -11.80
C LEU A 59 8.51 -6.49 -12.31
N ILE A 60 8.73 -7.47 -11.43
CA ILE A 60 8.76 -8.90 -11.80
C ILE A 60 7.43 -9.32 -12.42
N THR A 61 6.32 -8.89 -11.83
CA THR A 61 4.98 -9.18 -12.35
C THR A 61 4.77 -8.55 -13.72
N SER A 62 5.23 -7.30 -13.92
CA SER A 62 5.15 -6.60 -15.20
C SER A 62 5.97 -7.31 -16.28
N ILE A 63 7.18 -7.76 -15.96
CA ILE A 63 8.03 -8.57 -16.86
C ILE A 63 7.33 -9.89 -17.21
N GLY A 64 6.72 -10.56 -16.22
CA GLY A 64 5.93 -11.76 -16.46
C GLY A 64 4.78 -11.53 -17.45
N PHE A 65 4.06 -10.40 -17.33
CA PHE A 65 2.99 -10.05 -18.27
C PHE A 65 3.49 -9.70 -19.67
N LEU A 66 4.70 -9.14 -19.83
CA LEU A 66 5.26 -8.82 -21.15
C LEU A 66 5.42 -10.07 -22.04
N PHE A 67 5.60 -11.26 -21.45
CA PHE A 67 5.64 -12.52 -22.21
C PHE A 67 4.29 -12.96 -22.77
N PHE A 68 3.18 -12.54 -22.15
CA PHE A 68 1.82 -12.93 -22.55
C PHE A 68 1.07 -11.83 -23.29
N ILE A 69 1.37 -10.55 -23.00
CA ILE A 69 0.63 -9.38 -23.48
C ILE A 69 1.63 -8.24 -23.78
N SER A 70 1.50 -7.61 -24.95
CA SER A 70 2.20 -6.36 -25.25
C SER A 70 1.66 -5.24 -24.36
N LEU A 71 2.47 -4.79 -23.38
CA LEU A 71 2.14 -3.65 -22.54
C LEU A 71 2.73 -2.38 -23.15
N GLU A 72 1.87 -1.52 -23.68
CA GLU A 72 2.24 -0.15 -23.99
C GLU A 72 2.15 0.70 -22.72
N VAL A 73 3.20 1.46 -22.43
CA VAL A 73 3.23 2.42 -21.32
C VAL A 73 3.00 3.79 -21.90
N TYR A 74 1.83 4.36 -21.60
CA TYR A 74 1.48 5.72 -22.02
C TYR A 74 2.32 6.78 -21.29
N SER A 75 2.50 6.62 -19.98
CA SER A 75 3.29 7.57 -19.17
C SER A 75 4.10 6.86 -18.08
N PHE A 76 5.42 6.83 -18.26
CA PHE A 76 6.35 6.29 -17.27
C PHE A 76 6.34 7.09 -15.95
N LEU A 77 6.17 8.42 -16.03
CA LEU A 77 6.13 9.26 -14.84
C LEU A 77 4.92 8.94 -13.96
N ALA A 78 3.73 8.80 -14.56
CA ALA A 78 2.53 8.39 -13.84
C ALA A 78 2.70 6.98 -13.26
N LEU A 79 3.28 6.04 -14.03
CA LEU A 79 3.52 4.67 -13.58
C LEU A 79 4.34 4.64 -12.28
N ILE A 80 5.48 5.32 -12.27
CA ILE A 80 6.39 5.37 -11.12
C ILE A 80 5.72 6.08 -9.94
N PHE A 81 5.06 7.21 -10.20
CA PHE A 81 4.39 7.99 -9.16
C PHE A 81 3.32 7.17 -8.42
N TYR A 82 2.38 6.56 -9.15
CA TYR A 82 1.31 5.78 -8.53
C TYR A 82 1.84 4.48 -7.90
N ALA A 83 2.84 3.82 -8.51
CA ALA A 83 3.47 2.65 -7.91
C ALA A 83 4.12 2.97 -6.54
N ILE A 84 4.82 4.11 -6.44
CA ILE A 84 5.42 4.57 -5.18
C ILE A 84 4.35 4.97 -4.18
N MET A 85 3.37 5.78 -4.58
CA MET A 85 2.30 6.25 -3.69
C MET A 85 1.43 5.10 -3.16
N GLY A 86 1.17 4.07 -3.96
CA GLY A 86 0.48 2.86 -3.54
C GLY A 86 1.29 2.01 -2.58
N SER A 87 2.57 1.85 -2.87
CA SER A 87 3.46 1.11 -1.99
C SER A 87 3.67 1.81 -0.65
N LEU A 88 3.78 3.14 -0.63
CA LEU A 88 3.87 3.95 0.60
C LEU A 88 2.60 3.80 1.44
N MET A 89 1.42 3.87 0.81
CA MET A 89 0.15 3.78 1.50
C MET A 89 -0.01 2.42 2.17
N MET A 90 0.30 1.35 1.42
CA MET A 90 0.21 -0.02 1.90
C MET A 90 1.29 -0.38 2.90
N GLY A 91 2.52 0.09 2.67
CA GLY A 91 3.61 -0.08 3.63
C GLY A 91 3.25 0.56 4.96
N SER A 92 2.80 1.82 4.95
CA SER A 92 2.40 2.53 6.17
C SER A 92 1.21 1.85 6.87
N LEU A 93 0.18 1.46 6.13
CA LEU A 93 -0.94 0.69 6.70
C LEU A 93 -0.49 -0.65 7.28
N GLY A 94 0.40 -1.37 6.58
CA GLY A 94 0.96 -2.63 7.05
C GLY A 94 1.79 -2.44 8.31
N THR A 95 2.55 -1.35 8.42
CA THR A 95 3.31 -0.98 9.62
C THR A 95 2.38 -0.75 10.80
N ILE A 96 1.33 0.07 10.63
CA ILE A 96 0.33 0.35 11.67
C ILE A 96 -0.32 -0.96 12.16
N VAL A 97 -0.74 -1.80 11.23
CA VAL A 97 -1.39 -3.09 11.54
C VAL A 97 -0.41 -4.03 12.24
N GLY A 98 0.85 -4.08 11.81
CA GLY A 98 1.89 -4.90 12.44
C GLY A 98 2.19 -4.46 13.87
N ILE A 99 2.18 -3.15 14.15
CA ILE A 99 2.37 -2.64 15.53
C ILE A 99 1.12 -2.94 16.39
N TRP A 100 -0.08 -2.71 15.84
CA TRP A 100 -1.34 -2.87 16.55
C TRP A 100 -1.70 -4.33 16.85
N ALA A 101 -1.41 -5.26 15.93
CA ALA A 101 -1.74 -6.67 16.08
C ALA A 101 -0.80 -7.36 17.09
N ASP A 102 -1.37 -8.14 18.01
CA ASP A 102 -0.60 -8.95 18.97
C ASP A 102 -0.52 -10.41 18.53
N LYS A 103 -1.43 -10.85 17.67
CA LYS A 103 -1.48 -12.21 17.12
C LYS A 103 -1.46 -12.19 15.60
N TRP A 104 -0.82 -13.21 15.03
CA TRP A 104 -0.83 -13.50 13.60
C TRP A 104 -2.23 -13.55 13.00
N ASP A 105 -3.20 -14.12 13.73
CA ASP A 105 -4.60 -14.20 13.29
C ASP A 105 -5.25 -12.83 13.13
N GLN A 106 -4.93 -11.86 13.99
CA GLN A 106 -5.50 -10.50 13.90
C GLN A 106 -4.99 -9.79 12.65
N GLN A 107 -3.69 -9.94 12.37
CA GLN A 107 -3.06 -9.37 11.20
C GLN A 107 -3.63 -9.99 9.91
N GLN A 108 -3.76 -11.32 9.86
CA GLN A 108 -4.37 -12.00 8.71
C GLN A 108 -5.86 -11.68 8.58
N GLY A 109 -6.56 -11.47 9.69
CA GLY A 109 -7.94 -10.98 9.70
C GLY A 109 -8.05 -9.64 8.98
N ILE A 110 -7.20 -8.66 9.30
CA ILE A 110 -7.22 -7.35 8.63
C ILE A 110 -6.91 -7.46 7.14
N THR A 111 -5.94 -8.28 6.75
CA THR A 111 -5.63 -8.52 5.33
C THR A 111 -6.86 -9.03 4.57
N ASN A 112 -7.54 -10.05 5.10
CA ASN A 112 -8.63 -10.71 4.39
C ASN A 112 -9.97 -10.00 4.49
N PHE A 113 -10.28 -9.38 5.63
CA PHE A 113 -11.55 -8.70 5.87
C PHE A 113 -11.57 -7.22 5.50
N ILE A 114 -10.40 -6.58 5.35
CA ILE A 114 -10.31 -5.15 5.01
C ILE A 114 -9.53 -4.96 3.71
N VAL A 115 -8.26 -5.38 3.64
CA VAL A 115 -7.40 -5.07 2.50
C VAL A 115 -7.91 -5.72 1.22
N LEU A 116 -8.26 -7.00 1.27
CA LEU A 116 -8.79 -7.74 0.13
C LEU A 116 -10.09 -7.11 -0.43
N PRO A 117 -11.19 -6.95 0.36
CA PRO A 117 -12.43 -6.37 -0.17
C PRO A 117 -12.25 -4.93 -0.63
N MET A 118 -11.45 -4.12 0.08
CA MET A 118 -11.15 -2.75 -0.36
C MET A 118 -10.46 -2.75 -1.72
N THR A 119 -9.50 -3.65 -1.94
CA THR A 119 -8.79 -3.76 -3.23
C THR A 119 -9.71 -4.22 -4.36
N PHE A 120 -10.68 -5.11 -4.08
CA PHE A 120 -11.69 -5.50 -5.06
C PHE A 120 -12.65 -4.35 -5.42
N LEU A 121 -13.09 -3.59 -4.42
CA LEU A 121 -13.98 -2.43 -4.57
C LEU A 121 -13.32 -1.21 -5.23
N SER A 122 -11.99 -1.24 -5.39
CA SER A 122 -11.19 -0.14 -5.94
C SER A 122 -11.15 -0.10 -7.47
N GLY A 123 -12.04 -0.82 -8.16
CA GLY A 123 -12.11 -0.79 -9.63
C GLY A 123 -10.95 -1.52 -10.34
N THR A 124 -10.26 -2.43 -9.65
CA THR A 124 -9.14 -3.23 -10.20
C THR A 124 -9.57 -4.10 -11.38
N PHE A 125 -10.82 -4.58 -11.35
CA PHE A 125 -11.40 -5.47 -12.36
C PHE A 125 -12.47 -4.82 -13.24
N TYR A 126 -13.07 -3.72 -12.79
CA TYR A 126 -14.21 -3.07 -13.46
C TYR A 126 -14.06 -1.55 -13.44
N SER A 127 -14.44 -0.90 -14.54
CA SER A 127 -14.58 0.56 -14.58
C SER A 127 -15.81 1.00 -13.78
N ILE A 128 -15.67 2.11 -13.05
CA ILE A 128 -16.68 2.65 -12.11
C ILE A 128 -18.02 2.93 -12.78
N SER A 129 -18.01 3.25 -14.07
CA SER A 129 -19.22 3.56 -14.85
C SER A 129 -20.23 2.40 -14.90
N ARG A 130 -19.84 1.18 -14.49
CA ARG A 130 -20.75 0.02 -14.39
C ARG A 130 -21.22 -0.30 -12.97
N LEU A 131 -20.75 0.41 -11.94
CA LEU A 131 -21.18 0.17 -10.57
C LEU A 131 -22.49 0.93 -10.25
N PRO A 132 -23.39 0.35 -9.45
CA PRO A 132 -24.57 1.04 -8.93
C PRO A 132 -24.17 2.31 -8.16
N GLU A 133 -25.02 3.35 -8.17
CA GLU A 133 -24.74 4.67 -7.56
C GLU A 133 -24.22 4.60 -6.11
N PHE A 134 -24.73 3.65 -5.32
CA PHE A 134 -24.27 3.43 -3.94
C PHE A 134 -22.77 3.10 -3.86
N TRP A 135 -22.29 2.20 -4.72
CA TRP A 135 -20.88 1.81 -4.75
C TRP A 135 -20.01 2.87 -5.41
N GLN A 136 -20.55 3.61 -6.38
CA GLN A 136 -19.88 4.75 -6.98
C GLN A 136 -19.47 5.79 -5.94
N ASN A 137 -20.40 6.20 -5.07
CA ASN A 137 -20.12 7.15 -4.00
C ASN A 137 -19.07 6.62 -3.02
N PHE A 138 -19.11 5.33 -2.67
CA PHE A 138 -18.14 4.72 -1.75
C PHE A 138 -16.73 4.65 -2.34
N THR A 139 -16.61 4.37 -3.64
CA THR A 139 -15.33 4.27 -4.35
C THR A 139 -14.62 5.62 -4.45
N ILE A 140 -15.35 6.74 -4.54
CA ILE A 140 -14.76 8.10 -4.57
C ILE A 140 -14.06 8.45 -3.23
N PHE A 141 -14.52 7.90 -2.11
CA PHE A 141 -13.85 8.07 -0.81
C PHE A 141 -12.67 7.10 -0.60
N ASN A 142 -12.51 6.10 -1.45
CA ASN A 142 -11.50 5.07 -1.26
C ASN A 142 -10.13 5.50 -1.84
N PRO A 143 -9.07 5.69 -1.04
CA PRO A 143 -7.75 6.06 -1.55
C PRO A 143 -7.13 5.01 -2.47
N PHE A 144 -7.52 3.75 -2.31
CA PHE A 144 -7.04 2.65 -3.16
C PHE A 144 -7.55 2.83 -4.61
N PHE A 145 -8.74 3.40 -4.77
CA PHE A 145 -9.31 3.66 -6.08
C PHE A 145 -8.47 4.67 -6.87
N TYR A 146 -8.12 5.82 -6.28
CA TYR A 146 -7.28 6.82 -6.95
C TYR A 146 -5.93 6.26 -7.39
N ASN A 147 -5.39 5.32 -6.61
CA ASN A 147 -4.14 4.67 -6.93
C ASN A 147 -4.25 3.75 -8.15
N ILE A 148 -5.30 2.94 -8.19
CA ILE A 148 -5.53 1.98 -9.27
C ILE A 148 -5.95 2.70 -10.56
N ASP A 149 -6.77 3.76 -10.47
CA ASP A 149 -7.15 4.58 -11.63
C ASP A 149 -5.94 5.30 -12.22
N GLY A 150 -5.11 5.93 -11.39
CA GLY A 150 -3.87 6.56 -11.82
C GLY A 150 -2.86 5.58 -12.45
N PHE A 151 -2.77 4.36 -11.90
CA PHE A 151 -1.96 3.30 -12.47
C PHE A 151 -2.54 2.78 -13.79
N ARG A 152 -3.87 2.71 -13.96
CA ARG A 152 -4.52 2.39 -15.24
C ARG A 152 -4.25 3.47 -16.28
N PHE A 153 -4.30 4.74 -15.91
CA PHE A 153 -3.94 5.86 -16.79
C PHE A 153 -2.50 5.72 -17.32
N ALA A 154 -1.55 5.26 -16.49
CA ALA A 154 -0.17 5.08 -16.91
C ALA A 154 0.03 4.08 -18.06
N PHE A 155 -0.88 3.10 -18.22
CA PHE A 155 -0.85 2.13 -19.32
C PHE A 155 -1.80 2.47 -20.46
N ILE A 156 -3.03 2.93 -20.17
CA ILE A 156 -4.10 3.05 -21.17
C ILE A 156 -4.33 4.51 -21.60
N GLY A 157 -3.78 5.50 -20.89
CA GLY A 157 -3.98 6.93 -21.16
C GLY A 157 -5.41 7.44 -20.88
N LYS A 158 -6.29 6.59 -20.33
CA LYS A 158 -7.64 6.94 -19.87
C LYS A 158 -7.73 6.81 -18.35
N SER A 159 -8.28 7.82 -17.71
CA SER A 159 -8.63 7.83 -16.28
C SER A 159 -10.14 7.99 -16.15
N ASP A 160 -10.75 7.25 -15.23
CA ASP A 160 -12.16 7.40 -14.90
C ASP A 160 -12.39 8.61 -13.95
N SER A 161 -11.33 9.10 -13.26
CA SER A 161 -11.36 10.27 -12.36
C SER A 161 -10.33 11.36 -12.71
N SER A 162 -10.43 12.53 -12.07
CA SER A 162 -9.44 13.60 -12.21
C SER A 162 -8.10 13.20 -11.58
N LEU A 163 -7.06 13.02 -12.40
CA LEU A 163 -5.71 12.68 -11.96
C LEU A 163 -5.18 13.60 -10.87
N ILE A 164 -5.49 14.89 -10.96
CA ILE A 164 -5.00 15.91 -10.02
C ILE A 164 -5.60 15.69 -8.63
N VAL A 165 -6.92 15.45 -8.58
CA VAL A 165 -7.62 15.17 -7.32
C VAL A 165 -7.12 13.87 -6.70
N GLY A 166 -6.89 12.84 -7.52
CA GLY A 166 -6.35 11.56 -7.07
C GLY A 166 -4.93 11.69 -6.49
N SER A 167 -4.03 12.36 -7.20
CA SER A 167 -2.66 12.59 -6.73
C SER A 167 -2.61 13.38 -5.43
N ILE A 168 -3.38 14.47 -5.31
CA ILE A 168 -3.43 15.28 -4.08
C ILE A 168 -3.97 14.47 -2.91
N THR A 169 -5.04 13.71 -3.13
CA THR A 169 -5.66 12.85 -2.10
C THR A 169 -4.66 11.80 -1.61
N LEU A 170 -3.93 11.15 -2.53
CA LEU A 170 -2.90 10.18 -2.17
C LEU A 170 -1.75 10.80 -1.39
N ILE A 171 -1.28 12.00 -1.75
CA ILE A 171 -0.21 12.69 -1.03
C ILE A 171 -0.66 13.00 0.41
N ILE A 172 -1.85 13.56 0.58
CA ILE A 172 -2.39 13.90 1.91
C ILE A 172 -2.53 12.64 2.78
N ILE A 173 -3.09 11.56 2.23
CA ILE A 173 -3.29 10.32 2.97
C ILE A 173 -1.97 9.65 3.33
N ASN A 174 -1.02 9.60 2.39
CA ASN A 174 0.32 9.08 2.68
C ASN A 174 1.02 9.89 3.77
N PHE A 175 0.92 11.21 3.73
CA PHE A 175 1.48 12.08 4.76
C PHE A 175 0.89 11.78 6.14
N ILE A 176 -0.44 11.65 6.23
CA ILE A 176 -1.14 11.29 7.48
C ILE A 176 -0.71 9.90 7.97
N LEU A 177 -0.65 8.91 7.09
CA LEU A 177 -0.27 7.54 7.45
C LEU A 177 1.17 7.45 7.95
N ILE A 178 2.11 8.12 7.29
CA ILE A 178 3.52 8.16 7.71
C ILE A 178 3.64 8.88 9.06
N LEU A 179 2.90 9.97 9.26
CA LEU A 179 2.86 10.68 10.54
C LEU A 179 2.32 9.77 11.66
N LEU A 180 1.26 8.99 11.39
CA LEU A 180 0.74 8.01 12.34
C LEU A 180 1.76 6.92 12.67
N CYS A 181 2.45 6.36 11.67
CA CYS A 181 3.55 5.40 11.89
C CYS A 181 4.61 5.99 12.82
N TYR A 182 5.06 7.22 12.53
CA TYR A 182 6.05 7.92 13.35
C TYR A 182 5.57 8.12 14.80
N LEU A 183 4.31 8.53 15.01
CA LEU A 183 3.74 8.69 16.35
C LEU A 183 3.61 7.35 17.09
N MET A 184 3.29 6.25 16.40
CA MET A 184 3.22 4.92 16.99
C MET A 184 4.60 4.43 17.45
N PHE A 185 5.65 4.65 16.65
CA PHE A 185 7.03 4.34 17.06
C PHE A 185 7.48 5.21 18.23
N ARG A 186 7.28 6.53 18.15
CA ARG A 186 7.67 7.48 19.21
C ARG A 186 6.97 7.21 20.55
N SER A 187 5.67 6.88 20.51
CA SER A 187 4.94 6.53 21.74
C SER A 187 5.32 5.16 22.30
N GLY A 188 5.96 4.29 21.50
CA GLY A 188 6.23 2.91 21.87
C GLY A 188 4.96 2.07 22.06
N TYR A 189 3.85 2.49 21.44
CA TYR A 189 2.54 1.87 21.62
C TYR A 189 2.58 0.39 21.23
N LYS A 190 2.29 -0.52 22.19
CA LYS A 190 2.38 -1.99 22.04
C LYS A 190 3.75 -2.56 21.64
N LEU A 191 4.81 -1.76 21.76
CA LEU A 191 6.18 -2.15 21.43
C LEU A 191 7.08 -2.29 22.67
N LYS A 192 6.70 -1.66 23.79
CA LYS A 192 7.46 -1.63 25.06
C LYS A 192 6.82 -2.44 26.19
N SER A 193 5.76 -3.21 25.94
CA SER A 193 5.00 -3.98 26.95
C SER A 193 4.85 -5.43 26.56
#